data_AF-A0A957SFJ9-F1
#
_entry.id   AF-A0A957SFJ9-F1
#
_cell.length_a   1.000
_cell.length_b   1.000
_cell.length_c   1.000
_cell.angle_alpha   90.00
_cell.angle_beta   90.00
_cell.angle_gamma   90.00
#
_symmetry.space_group_name_H-M   'P 1'
#
loop_
_entity.id
_entity.type
_entity.pdbx_description
1 polymer ?
#
loop_
_entity_poly.entity_id
_entity_poly.type
_entity_poly.pdbx_seq_one_letter_code
_entity_poly.pdbx_strand_id
1 'polypeptide(L)'
;GRLVGWLADGQIVFDRRGAVQRAQAKVKAGTWIEPVGRHEAYGPWQSINYNLQVVRRYLTSDDPTYLMAADLRMLIYGPQDLFWNYFTIRQLPPDSEKKKIQYLHEHDPEFLALFNRFLAEPDRHAKFHLYAQLAERVLAPVGPLWPQGATIMNVNAKVVTVEMEQQALDFWEALV
;
A
#
# COMPACT_ATOMS: atom_id res chain seq x y z
N GLY A 1 14.41 4.55 4.66
CA GLY A 1 14.39 4.61 3.18
C GLY A 1 15.19 5.77 2.62
N ARG A 2 14.61 6.98 2.51
CA ARG A 2 15.13 8.07 1.66
C ARG A 2 16.54 8.60 2.04
N LEU A 3 16.84 8.73 3.33
CA LEU A 3 18.18 9.12 3.81
C LEU A 3 19.25 8.05 3.53
N VAL A 4 18.89 6.77 3.67
CA VAL A 4 19.80 5.64 3.43
C VAL A 4 20.11 5.52 1.93
N GLY A 5 19.12 5.72 1.05
CA GLY A 5 19.35 5.76 -0.40
C GLY A 5 20.29 6.90 -0.82
N TRP A 6 20.13 8.11 -0.26
CA TRP A 6 21.08 9.21 -0.51
C TRP A 6 22.49 8.92 0.01
N LEU A 7 22.62 8.20 1.13
CA LEU A 7 23.93 7.79 1.64
C LEU A 7 24.54 6.64 0.82
N ALA A 8 23.74 5.81 0.15
CA ALA A 8 24.22 4.77 -0.74
C ALA A 8 24.77 5.36 -2.05
N ASP A 9 23.98 6.19 -2.73
CA ASP A 9 24.25 6.57 -4.13
C ASP A 9 24.55 8.06 -4.33
N GLY A 10 24.37 8.89 -3.30
CA GLY A 10 24.58 10.34 -3.41
C GLY A 10 26.04 10.73 -3.57
N GLN A 11 26.30 11.78 -4.34
CA GLN A 11 27.62 12.41 -4.43
C GLN A 11 27.79 13.42 -3.29
N ILE A 12 28.89 13.28 -2.52
CA ILE A 12 29.25 14.26 -1.49
C ILE A 12 29.87 15.48 -2.16
N VAL A 13 29.14 16.59 -2.20
CA VAL A 13 29.64 17.88 -2.71
C VAL A 13 30.35 18.73 -1.64
N PHE A 14 30.04 18.50 -0.37
CA PHE A 14 30.67 19.18 0.77
C PHE A 14 30.58 18.33 2.05
N ASP A 15 31.71 18.10 2.71
CA ASP A 15 31.76 17.43 4.02
C ASP A 15 32.98 17.88 4.82
N ARG A 16 32.82 18.98 5.58
CA ARG A 16 33.91 19.61 6.34
C ARG A 16 34.54 18.70 7.41
N ARG A 17 33.80 17.71 7.93
CA ARG A 17 34.23 16.88 9.08
C ARG A 17 34.24 15.38 8.77
N GLY A 18 34.06 14.99 7.51
CA GLY A 18 33.97 13.59 7.09
C GLY A 18 32.76 12.84 7.65
N ALA A 19 31.76 13.54 8.18
CA ALA A 19 30.63 12.91 8.87
C ALA A 19 29.70 12.20 7.88
N VAL A 20 29.48 12.81 6.71
CA VAL A 20 28.66 12.25 5.63
C VAL A 20 29.41 11.09 5.00
N GLN A 21 30.72 11.22 4.79
CA GLN A 21 31.54 10.16 4.21
C GLN A 21 31.64 8.92 5.11
N ARG A 22 31.75 9.10 6.43
CA ARG A 22 31.65 7.99 7.40
C ARG A 22 30.26 7.35 7.39
N ALA A 23 29.20 8.14 7.25
CA ALA A 23 27.83 7.61 7.16
C ALA A 23 27.63 6.81 5.87
N GLN A 24 28.12 7.29 4.72
CA GLN A 24 28.09 6.53 3.45
C GLN A 24 28.90 5.24 3.53
N ALA A 25 30.12 5.29 4.08
CA ALA A 25 30.94 4.11 4.26
C ALA A 25 30.25 3.06 5.15
N LYS A 26 29.60 3.52 6.23
CA LYS A 26 28.82 2.66 7.11
C LYS A 26 27.65 2.02 6.37
N VAL A 27 26.87 2.79 5.60
CA VAL A 27 25.74 2.30 4.80
C VAL A 27 26.19 1.31 3.72
N LYS A 28 27.33 1.55 3.06
CA LYS A 28 27.89 0.67 2.01
C LYS A 28 28.51 -0.62 2.57
N ALA A 29 29.07 -0.57 3.78
CA ALA A 29 29.75 -1.69 4.41
C ALA A 29 28.82 -2.66 5.16
N GLY A 30 27.53 -2.34 5.29
CA GLY A 30 26.56 -3.20 5.98
C GLY A 30 25.26 -3.34 5.20
N THR A 31 24.47 -4.35 5.55
CA THR A 31 23.12 -4.55 5.03
C THR A 31 22.14 -3.72 5.88
N TRP A 32 22.16 -2.39 5.69
CA TRP A 32 21.31 -1.45 6.47
C TRP A 32 19.89 -1.31 5.92
N ILE A 33 19.72 -1.71 4.66
CA ILE A 33 18.41 -1.94 4.07
C ILE A 33 18.16 -3.42 4.34
N GLU A 34 17.43 -3.73 5.41
CA GLU A 34 16.88 -5.07 5.51
C GLU A 34 15.96 -5.28 4.29
N PRO A 35 16.00 -6.47 3.66
CA PRO A 35 14.95 -6.85 2.74
C PRO A 35 13.62 -6.66 3.48
N VAL A 36 12.68 -5.97 2.83
CA VAL A 36 11.31 -5.74 3.32
C VAL A 36 10.75 -7.09 3.80
N GLY A 37 10.81 -7.36 5.10
CA GLY A 37 10.33 -8.62 5.66
C GLY A 37 8.81 -8.71 5.50
N ARG A 38 8.20 -9.88 5.77
CA ARG A 38 6.73 -10.04 5.80
C ARG A 38 6.03 -8.92 6.60
N HIS A 39 6.71 -8.35 7.59
CA HIS A 39 6.22 -7.26 8.41
C HIS A 39 5.97 -5.95 7.64
N GLU A 40 6.80 -5.62 6.65
CA GLU A 40 6.65 -4.40 5.86
C GLU A 40 5.61 -4.54 4.73
N ALA A 41 5.32 -5.77 4.30
CA ALA A 41 4.23 -6.08 3.37
C ALA A 41 2.84 -6.10 4.04
N TYR A 42 2.80 -6.27 5.37
CA TYR A 42 1.55 -6.34 6.12
C TYR A 42 0.75 -5.03 6.03
N GLY A 43 1.39 -3.87 6.21
CA GLY A 43 0.73 -2.57 6.10
C GLY A 43 0.03 -2.36 4.74
N PRO A 44 0.75 -2.51 3.61
CA PRO A 44 0.17 -2.51 2.27
C PRO A 44 -0.96 -3.53 2.06
N TRP A 45 -0.78 -4.76 2.53
CA TRP A 45 -1.78 -5.82 2.41
C TRP A 45 -3.05 -5.48 3.19
N GLN A 46 -2.90 -5.00 4.43
CA GLN A 46 -4.01 -4.58 5.28
C GLN A 46 -4.74 -3.38 4.69
N SER A 47 -4.02 -2.33 4.24
CA SER A 47 -4.63 -1.08 3.79
C SER A 47 -5.46 -1.29 2.52
N ILE A 48 -4.91 -2.01 1.53
CA ILE A 48 -5.58 -2.28 0.25
C ILE A 48 -6.84 -3.10 0.50
N ASN A 49 -6.75 -4.17 1.30
CA ASN A 49 -7.89 -5.01 1.60
C ASN A 49 -8.99 -4.26 2.36
N TYR A 50 -8.62 -3.54 3.41
CA TYR A 50 -9.56 -2.76 4.20
C TYR A 50 -10.30 -1.72 3.35
N ASN A 51 -9.56 -0.94 2.56
CA ASN A 51 -10.15 0.10 1.70
C ASN A 51 -11.10 -0.52 0.66
N LEU A 52 -10.72 -1.65 0.05
CA LEU A 52 -11.57 -2.34 -0.91
C LEU A 52 -12.88 -2.85 -0.29
N GLN A 53 -12.83 -3.39 0.93
CA GLN A 53 -14.05 -3.83 1.63
C GLN A 53 -14.93 -2.66 2.06
N VAL A 54 -14.36 -1.54 2.49
CA VAL A 54 -15.14 -0.33 2.82
C VAL A 54 -15.86 0.21 1.58
N VAL A 55 -15.14 0.36 0.45
CA VAL A 55 -15.76 0.82 -0.80
C VAL A 55 -16.85 -0.15 -1.23
N ARG A 56 -16.60 -1.47 -1.19
CA ARG A 56 -17.62 -2.48 -1.51
C ARG A 56 -18.90 -2.30 -0.70
N ARG A 57 -18.81 -2.09 0.62
CA ARG A 57 -19.97 -1.84 1.50
C ARG A 57 -20.69 -0.54 1.18
N TYR A 58 -19.96 0.50 0.80
CA TYR A 58 -20.58 1.78 0.48
C TYR A 58 -21.35 1.72 -0.83
N LEU A 59 -20.87 0.92 -1.79
CA LEU A 59 -21.55 0.71 -3.07
C LEU A 59 -22.84 -0.11 -2.98
N THR A 60 -23.12 -0.76 -1.84
CA THR A 60 -24.40 -1.43 -1.61
C THR A 60 -25.44 -0.53 -0.94
N SER A 61 -25.10 0.73 -0.65
CA SER A 61 -26.01 1.69 -0.03
C SER A 61 -26.72 2.53 -1.09
N ASP A 62 -28.01 2.82 -0.87
CA ASP A 62 -28.78 3.77 -1.68
C ASP A 62 -28.58 5.23 -1.23
N ASP A 63 -27.88 5.45 -0.10
CA ASP A 63 -27.62 6.79 0.41
C ASP A 63 -26.51 7.48 -0.39
N PRO A 64 -26.78 8.64 -1.02
CA PRO A 64 -25.82 9.36 -1.86
C PRO A 64 -24.55 9.78 -1.10
N THR A 65 -24.62 9.94 0.22
CA THR A 65 -23.46 10.25 1.06
C THR A 65 -22.45 9.10 1.06
N TYR A 66 -22.91 7.86 1.18
CA TYR A 66 -22.05 6.68 1.11
C TYR A 66 -21.46 6.49 -0.28
N LEU A 67 -22.25 6.74 -1.32
CA LEU A 67 -21.77 6.68 -2.71
C LEU A 67 -20.69 7.73 -2.98
N MET A 68 -20.87 8.96 -2.52
CA MET A 68 -19.85 10.01 -2.59
C MET A 68 -18.59 9.62 -1.79
N ALA A 69 -18.75 9.02 -0.61
CA ALA A 69 -17.62 8.56 0.19
C ALA A 69 -16.86 7.40 -0.46
N ALA A 70 -17.54 6.55 -1.26
CA ALA A 70 -16.91 5.52 -2.08
C ALA A 70 -16.08 6.15 -3.21
N ASP A 71 -16.65 7.15 -3.90
CA ASP A 71 -16.00 7.89 -4.98
C ASP A 71 -14.74 8.60 -4.47
N LEU A 72 -14.82 9.31 -3.33
CA LEU A 72 -13.66 9.97 -2.70
C LEU A 72 -12.57 8.98 -2.30
N ARG A 73 -12.94 7.81 -1.75
CA ARG A 73 -11.95 6.78 -1.38
C ARG A 73 -11.23 6.22 -2.60
N MET A 74 -11.98 5.90 -3.66
CA MET A 74 -11.39 5.43 -4.91
C MET A 74 -10.56 6.50 -5.61
N LEU A 75 -10.87 7.79 -5.43
CA LEU A 75 -10.10 8.88 -6.05
C LEU A 75 -8.81 9.20 -5.27
N ILE A 76 -8.88 9.21 -3.93
CA ILE A 76 -7.78 9.67 -3.07
C ILE A 76 -6.88 8.50 -2.67
N TYR A 77 -7.45 7.47 -2.04
CA TYR A 77 -6.67 6.36 -1.48
C TYR A 77 -6.36 5.30 -2.53
N GLY A 78 -7.26 5.04 -3.47
CA GLY A 78 -7.08 4.02 -4.52
C GLY A 78 -5.75 4.17 -5.29
N PRO A 79 -5.51 5.31 -5.97
CA PRO A 79 -4.29 5.51 -6.74
C PRO A 79 -3.04 5.46 -5.88
N GLN A 80 -3.09 6.09 -4.71
CA GLN A 80 -1.96 6.14 -3.79
C GLN A 80 -1.60 4.72 -3.31
N ASP A 81 -2.55 4.00 -2.72
CA ASP A 81 -2.30 2.67 -2.17
C ASP A 81 -1.83 1.72 -3.27
N LEU A 82 -2.51 1.67 -4.42
CA LEU A 82 -2.15 0.72 -5.47
C LEU A 82 -0.79 1.02 -6.11
N PHE A 83 -0.55 2.28 -6.50
CA PHE A 83 0.66 2.63 -7.24
C PHE A 83 1.90 2.50 -6.37
N TRP A 84 1.85 3.01 -5.13
CA TRP A 84 3.01 2.96 -4.25
C TRP A 84 3.27 1.54 -3.75
N ASN A 85 2.22 0.82 -3.34
CA ASN A 85 2.39 -0.51 -2.79
C ASN A 85 2.76 -1.57 -3.82
N TYR A 86 2.48 -1.36 -5.12
CA TYR A 86 3.03 -2.20 -6.18
C TYR A 86 4.55 -2.39 -6.02
N PHE A 87 5.27 -1.27 -5.84
CA PHE A 87 6.73 -1.27 -5.69
C PHE A 87 7.16 -1.71 -4.30
N THR A 88 6.47 -1.27 -3.25
CA THR A 88 6.80 -1.64 -1.86
C THR A 88 6.74 -3.15 -1.67
N ILE A 89 5.65 -3.79 -2.09
CA ILE A 89 5.46 -5.24 -1.95
C ILE A 89 6.51 -6.03 -2.75
N ARG A 90 6.90 -5.51 -3.92
CA ARG A 90 7.88 -6.17 -4.80
C ARG A 90 9.34 -5.79 -4.48
N GLN A 91 9.56 -4.99 -3.42
CA GLN A 91 10.87 -4.48 -3.03
C GLN A 91 11.62 -3.79 -4.18
N LEU A 92 10.87 -3.15 -5.08
CA LEU A 92 11.46 -2.49 -6.24
C LEU A 92 12.00 -1.12 -5.81
N PRO A 93 13.23 -0.78 -6.19
CA PRO A 93 13.89 0.44 -5.72
C PRO A 93 13.09 1.67 -6.16
N PRO A 94 12.77 2.60 -5.24
CA PRO A 94 12.07 3.82 -5.61
C PRO A 94 13.06 4.95 -5.87
N ASP A 95 13.18 5.38 -7.12
CA ASP A 95 14.03 6.53 -7.44
C ASP A 95 13.25 7.76 -7.98
N SER A 96 11.93 7.69 -8.11
CA SER A 96 10.95 8.80 -8.31
C SER A 96 9.66 8.27 -8.95
N GLU A 97 8.58 9.05 -8.95
CA GLU A 97 7.36 8.76 -9.74
C GLU A 97 7.69 8.54 -11.22
N LYS A 98 8.55 9.39 -11.80
CA LYS A 98 8.95 9.29 -13.20
C LYS A 98 9.62 7.95 -13.51
N LYS A 99 10.60 7.55 -12.68
CA LYS A 99 11.30 6.27 -12.86
C LYS A 99 10.37 5.08 -12.63
N LYS A 100 9.41 5.18 -11.72
CA LYS A 100 8.37 4.15 -11.53
C LYS A 100 7.48 3.99 -12.77
N ILE A 101 7.05 5.09 -13.37
CA ILE A 101 6.27 5.05 -14.63
C ILE A 101 7.11 4.44 -15.75
N GLN A 102 8.37 4.83 -15.90
CA GLN A 102 9.30 4.25 -16.88
C GLN A 102 9.47 2.74 -16.66
N TYR A 103 9.69 2.32 -15.41
CA TYR A 103 9.79 0.92 -15.04
C TYR A 103 8.53 0.15 -15.45
N LEU A 104 7.34 0.65 -15.13
CA LEU A 104 6.09 -0.03 -15.53
C LEU A 104 5.93 -0.07 -17.05
N HIS A 105 6.34 0.98 -17.76
CA HIS A 105 6.28 0.98 -19.22
C HIS A 105 7.13 -0.13 -19.84
N GLU A 106 8.31 -0.40 -19.27
CA GLU A 106 9.26 -1.40 -19.75
C GLU A 106 8.96 -2.82 -19.25
N HIS A 107 8.45 -2.96 -18.02
CA HIS A 107 8.39 -4.25 -17.32
C HIS A 107 6.97 -4.73 -17.00
N ASP A 108 5.97 -3.85 -16.92
CA ASP A 108 4.56 -4.23 -16.69
C ASP A 108 3.59 -3.23 -17.35
N PRO A 109 3.59 -3.14 -18.70
CA PRO A 109 2.76 -2.19 -19.42
C PRO A 109 1.26 -2.48 -19.25
N GLU A 110 0.90 -3.73 -18.97
CA GLU A 110 -0.49 -4.10 -18.68
C GLU A 110 -0.98 -3.50 -17.37
N PHE A 111 -0.18 -3.58 -16.30
CA PHE A 111 -0.52 -2.93 -15.03
C PHE A 111 -0.68 -1.42 -15.22
N LEU A 112 0.24 -0.78 -15.95
CA LEU A 112 0.15 0.65 -16.23
C LEU A 112 -1.10 1.01 -17.05
N ALA A 113 -1.45 0.21 -18.06
CA ALA A 113 -2.66 0.41 -18.85
C ALA A 113 -3.93 0.25 -18.00
N LEU A 114 -3.98 -0.78 -17.14
CA LEU A 114 -5.08 -1.00 -16.22
C LEU A 114 -5.21 0.13 -15.20
N PHE A 115 -4.08 0.60 -14.66
CA PHE A 115 -4.02 1.73 -13.73
C PHE A 115 -4.56 3.01 -14.38
N ASN A 116 -4.14 3.31 -15.63
CA ASN A 116 -4.65 4.46 -16.36
C ASN A 116 -6.15 4.36 -16.65
N ARG A 117 -6.66 3.17 -16.98
CA ARG A 117 -8.11 2.93 -17.12
C ARG A 117 -8.85 3.21 -15.82
N PHE A 118 -8.34 2.73 -14.69
CA PHE A 118 -8.93 2.99 -13.38
C PHE A 118 -9.00 4.50 -13.07
N LEU A 119 -7.94 5.26 -13.38
CA LEU A 119 -7.94 6.71 -13.18
C LEU A 119 -9.01 7.39 -14.04
N ALA A 120 -9.12 7.01 -15.31
CA ALA A 120 -9.98 7.64 -16.30
C ALA A 120 -11.46 7.22 -16.22
N GLU A 121 -11.78 6.07 -15.62
CA GLU A 121 -13.14 5.51 -15.59
C GLU A 121 -14.11 6.40 -14.79
N PRO A 122 -15.17 6.94 -15.43
CA PRO A 122 -16.17 7.76 -14.75
C PRO A 122 -17.29 6.95 -14.09
N ASP A 123 -17.60 5.74 -14.58
CA ASP A 123 -18.64 4.93 -13.97
C ASP A 123 -18.15 4.30 -12.67
N ARG A 124 -18.90 4.50 -11.59
CA ARG A 124 -18.51 4.09 -10.24
C ARG A 124 -18.29 2.58 -10.13
N HIS A 125 -19.19 1.78 -10.67
CA HIS A 125 -19.13 0.33 -10.54
C HIS A 125 -18.02 -0.25 -11.41
N ALA A 126 -17.88 0.22 -12.65
CA ALA A 126 -16.77 -0.11 -13.52
C ALA A 126 -15.42 0.30 -12.90
N LYS A 127 -15.35 1.49 -12.29
CA LYS A 127 -14.14 1.96 -11.59
C LYS A 127 -13.79 1.05 -10.42
N PHE A 128 -14.78 0.60 -9.65
CA PHE A 128 -14.57 -0.36 -8.57
C PHE A 128 -14.10 -1.72 -9.10
N HIS A 129 -14.63 -2.21 -10.22
CA HIS A 129 -14.13 -3.44 -10.85
C HIS A 129 -12.67 -3.33 -11.29
N LEU A 130 -12.24 -2.18 -11.82
CA LEU A 130 -10.85 -1.91 -12.15
C LEU A 130 -9.98 -1.80 -10.89
N TYR A 131 -10.49 -1.14 -9.84
CA TYR A 131 -9.83 -1.04 -8.55
C TYR A 131 -9.55 -2.43 -7.96
N ALA A 132 -10.52 -3.33 -7.99
CA ALA A 132 -10.37 -4.69 -7.49
C ALA A 132 -9.34 -5.51 -8.28
N GLN A 133 -9.34 -5.40 -9.62
CA GLN A 133 -8.33 -6.08 -10.46
C GLN A 133 -6.91 -5.57 -10.17
N LEU A 134 -6.74 -4.25 -9.98
CA LEU A 134 -5.45 -3.68 -9.60
C LEU A 134 -5.03 -4.16 -8.21
N ALA A 135 -5.94 -4.17 -7.24
CA ALA A 135 -5.67 -4.64 -5.89
C ALA A 135 -5.19 -6.10 -5.89
N GLU A 136 -5.86 -6.96 -6.65
CA GLU A 136 -5.46 -8.36 -6.82
C GLU A 136 -4.05 -8.48 -7.41
N ARG A 137 -3.75 -7.74 -8.49
CA ARG A 137 -2.40 -7.73 -9.10
C ARG A 137 -1.35 -7.20 -8.13
N VAL A 138 -1.64 -6.15 -7.36
CA VAL A 138 -0.70 -5.57 -6.39
C VAL A 138 -0.40 -6.58 -5.28
N LEU A 139 -1.43 -7.23 -4.74
CA LEU A 139 -1.35 -8.12 -3.58
C LEU A 139 -0.97 -9.57 -3.91
N ALA A 140 -1.03 -9.99 -5.18
CA ALA A 140 -0.68 -11.35 -5.60
C ALA A 140 0.62 -11.91 -4.99
N PRO A 141 1.71 -11.13 -4.79
CA PRO A 141 2.93 -11.64 -4.16
C PRO A 141 2.83 -11.94 -2.65
N VAL A 142 1.84 -11.38 -1.95
CA VAL A 142 1.74 -11.41 -0.48
C VAL A 142 0.49 -12.13 0.03
N GLY A 143 -0.55 -12.26 -0.81
CA GLY A 143 -1.73 -13.05 -0.48
C GLY A 143 -2.97 -12.63 -1.28
N PRO A 144 -4.06 -13.41 -1.16
CA PRO A 144 -5.31 -13.08 -1.83
C PRO A 144 -5.96 -11.84 -1.21
N LEU A 145 -6.94 -11.30 -1.93
CA LEU A 145 -7.88 -10.34 -1.37
C LEU A 145 -8.69 -10.99 -0.24
N TRP A 146 -9.11 -10.18 0.73
CA TRP A 146 -10.02 -10.62 1.77
C TRP A 146 -11.36 -11.07 1.17
N PRO A 147 -11.98 -12.12 1.72
CA PRO A 147 -13.31 -12.54 1.30
C PRO A 147 -14.33 -11.44 1.59
N GLN A 148 -15.49 -11.52 0.91
CA GLN A 148 -16.58 -10.59 1.16
C GLN A 148 -17.05 -10.68 2.62
N GLY A 149 -17.29 -9.53 3.25
CA GLY A 149 -17.73 -9.46 4.64
C GLY A 149 -16.59 -9.43 5.65
N ALA A 150 -15.36 -9.71 5.22
CA ALA A 150 -14.19 -9.56 6.09
C ALA A 150 -14.00 -8.10 6.53
N THR A 151 -13.55 -7.95 7.77
CA THR A 151 -13.20 -6.66 8.35
C THR A 151 -12.00 -6.84 9.27
N ILE A 152 -11.44 -5.73 9.73
CA ILE A 152 -10.41 -5.73 10.77
C ILE A 152 -10.92 -5.01 12.00
N MET A 153 -10.60 -5.54 13.15
CA MET A 153 -10.79 -4.86 14.43
C MET A 153 -9.48 -4.20 14.82
N ASN A 154 -9.55 -2.91 15.11
CA ASN A 154 -8.43 -2.21 15.72
C ASN A 154 -8.64 -2.21 17.23
N VAL A 155 -7.92 -3.08 17.93
CA VAL A 155 -7.84 -3.04 19.39
C VAL A 155 -6.99 -1.83 19.76
N ASN A 156 -7.60 -0.85 20.44
CA ASN A 156 -6.89 0.36 20.88
C ASN A 156 -5.98 0.05 22.07
N ALA A 157 -4.83 -0.56 21.79
CA ALA A 157 -3.85 -0.97 22.79
C ALA A 157 -2.42 -0.76 22.27
N LYS A 158 -1.48 -0.45 23.19
CA LYS A 158 -0.05 -0.36 22.85
C LYS A 158 0.58 -1.72 22.57
N VAL A 159 0.08 -2.76 23.25
CA VAL A 159 0.42 -4.17 23.06
C VAL A 159 -0.91 -4.91 23.05
N VAL A 160 -1.19 -5.63 21.98
CA VAL A 160 -2.36 -6.49 21.88
C VAL A 160 -1.97 -7.85 22.46
N THR A 161 -2.70 -8.31 23.49
CA THR A 161 -2.57 -9.67 24.00
C THR A 161 -3.62 -10.57 23.38
N VAL A 162 -3.41 -11.89 23.45
CA VAL A 162 -4.37 -12.88 22.92
C VAL A 162 -5.72 -12.75 23.62
N GLU A 163 -5.73 -12.46 24.92
CA GLU A 163 -6.97 -12.25 25.68
C GLU A 163 -7.73 -11.02 25.21
N MET A 164 -7.03 -9.93 24.86
CA MET A 164 -7.66 -8.72 24.32
C MET A 164 -8.25 -8.95 22.93
N GLU A 165 -7.55 -9.74 22.10
CA GLU A 165 -8.05 -10.13 20.78
C GLU A 165 -9.31 -10.99 20.91
N GLN A 166 -9.31 -11.97 21.82
CA GLN A 166 -10.47 -12.82 22.08
C GLN A 166 -11.66 -12.00 22.62
N GLN A 167 -11.44 -11.09 23.56
CA GLN A 167 -12.51 -10.21 24.06
C GLN A 167 -13.09 -9.31 22.96
N ALA A 168 -12.26 -8.83 22.05
CA ALA A 168 -12.72 -8.03 20.92
C ALA A 168 -13.56 -8.89 19.95
N LEU A 169 -13.14 -10.13 19.68
CA LEU A 169 -13.88 -11.09 18.86
C LEU A 169 -15.23 -11.42 19.50
N ASP A 170 -15.25 -11.78 20.78
CA ASP A 170 -16.47 -12.12 21.52
C ASP A 170 -17.47 -10.95 21.51
N PHE A 171 -16.97 -9.72 21.72
CA PHE A 171 -17.78 -8.52 21.65
C PHE A 171 -18.36 -8.31 20.24
N TRP A 172 -17.56 -8.46 19.20
CA TRP A 172 -18.01 -8.31 17.82
C TRP A 172 -19.07 -9.36 17.46
N GLU A 173 -18.83 -10.63 17.78
CA GLU A 173 -19.77 -11.72 17.53
C GLU A 173 -21.10 -11.54 18.27
N ALA A 174 -21.10 -10.90 19.43
CA ALA A 174 -22.33 -10.58 20.17
C ALA A 174 -23.17 -9.45 19.55
N LEU A 175 -22.63 -8.67 18.60
CA LEU A 175 -23.33 -7.57 17.93
C LEU A 175 -24.00 -7.96 16.60
N VAL A 176 -23.66 -9.14 16.05
CA VAL A 176 -24.17 -9.65 14.77
C VAL A 176 -25.34 -10.59 15.03
#